data_AF-A0A9P0GHX7-F1
#
_entry.id   AF-A0A9P0GHX7-F1
#
_cell.length_a   1.000
_cell.length_b   1.000
_cell.length_c   1.000
_cell.angle_alpha   90.00
_cell.angle_beta   90.00
_cell.angle_gamma   90.00
#
_symmetry.space_group_name_H-M   'P 1'
#
loop_
_entity.id
_entity.type
_entity.pdbx_description
1 polymer ?
#
loop_
_entity_poly.entity_id
_entity_poly.type
_entity_poly.pdbx_seq_one_letter_code
_entity_poly.pdbx_strand_id
1 'polypeptide(L)'
;MDHTATLLILHLGEVIECLSNDEKRSLILFSKWGCDGSLQIEYKMKFDHECDSDANIFQSSVVPLQLVYGPEKKILWQDPTPSSLRYCRPKRIRFIKETSDITNEEINYFKSQITAISRTEIEDISIKHKMLFTMVDGKACNAATHTKSTMRCYICDATSSEFNDLIKKRASKEENLNFGLFLLHARIRFFLEFITCSI
;
A
#
# COMPACT_ATOMS: atom_id res chain seq x y z
N MET A 1 5.54 -6.30 -11.69
CA MET A 1 6.31 -6.69 -10.47
C MET A 1 7.57 -7.44 -10.87
N ASP A 2 7.54 -8.12 -12.02
CA ASP A 2 8.65 -8.91 -12.56
C ASP A 2 9.94 -8.10 -12.67
N HIS A 3 9.87 -6.86 -13.16
CA HIS A 3 11.05 -6.01 -13.24
C HIS A 3 11.70 -5.73 -11.87
N THR A 4 10.90 -5.38 -10.85
CA THR A 4 11.41 -5.17 -9.49
C THR A 4 12.03 -6.43 -8.90
N ALA A 5 11.39 -7.59 -9.11
CA ALA A 5 11.91 -8.87 -8.64
C ALA A 5 13.21 -9.23 -9.36
N THR A 6 13.28 -9.05 -10.68
CA THR A 6 14.47 -9.31 -11.49
C THR A 6 15.64 -8.45 -11.02
N LEU A 7 15.43 -7.14 -10.84
CA LEU A 7 16.46 -6.25 -10.32
C LEU A 7 16.92 -6.64 -8.90
N LEU A 8 16.01 -7.11 -8.05
CA LEU A 8 16.35 -7.56 -6.71
C LEU A 8 17.20 -8.83 -6.73
N ILE A 9 16.87 -9.81 -7.59
CA ILE A 9 17.68 -11.02 -7.76
C ILE A 9 19.08 -10.68 -8.30
N LEU A 10 19.15 -9.82 -9.31
CA LEU A 10 20.43 -9.34 -9.84
C LEU A 10 21.27 -8.62 -8.78
N HIS A 11 20.63 -7.86 -7.90
CA HIS A 11 21.30 -7.19 -6.78
C HIS A 11 21.84 -8.18 -5.74
N LEU A 12 21.12 -9.28 -5.49
CA LEU A 12 21.52 -10.30 -4.53
C LEU A 12 22.62 -11.22 -5.05
N GLY A 13 22.73 -11.39 -6.38
CA GLY A 13 23.85 -12.06 -7.04
C GLY A 13 24.23 -13.39 -6.38
N GLU A 14 25.47 -13.49 -5.90
CA GLU A 14 26.06 -14.67 -5.26
C GLU A 14 25.24 -15.25 -4.09
N VAL A 15 24.48 -14.41 -3.36
CA VAL A 15 23.66 -14.87 -2.23
C VAL A 15 22.55 -15.83 -2.70
N ILE A 16 22.02 -15.61 -3.91
CA ILE A 16 21.02 -16.49 -4.54
C ILE A 16 21.65 -17.81 -4.97
N GLU A 17 22.91 -17.81 -5.38
CA GLU A 17 23.63 -19.02 -5.80
C GLU A 17 23.90 -19.98 -4.65
N CYS A 18 24.00 -19.46 -3.41
CA CYS A 18 24.12 -20.27 -2.20
C CYS A 18 22.84 -21.04 -1.83
N LEU A 19 21.68 -20.71 -2.43
CA LEU A 19 20.42 -21.39 -2.17
C LEU A 19 20.33 -22.71 -2.93
N SER A 20 19.79 -23.74 -2.28
CA SER A 20 19.42 -24.97 -2.96
C SER A 20 18.29 -24.76 -3.98
N ASN A 21 18.15 -25.66 -4.94
CA ASN A 21 17.11 -25.57 -5.98
C ASN A 21 15.69 -25.49 -5.40
N ASP A 22 15.43 -26.21 -4.30
CA ASP A 22 14.12 -26.16 -3.64
C ASP A 22 13.89 -24.80 -2.95
N GLU A 23 14.94 -24.22 -2.37
CA GLU A 23 14.87 -22.90 -1.75
C GLU A 23 14.62 -21.81 -2.80
N LYS A 24 15.31 -21.86 -3.95
CA LYS A 24 15.09 -20.94 -5.09
C LYS A 24 13.66 -20.97 -5.63
N ARG A 25 12.97 -22.11 -5.53
CA ARG A 25 11.57 -22.25 -5.95
C ARG A 25 10.55 -21.85 -4.87
N SER A 26 11.02 -21.64 -3.65
CA SER A 26 10.19 -21.33 -2.47
C SER A 26 10.17 -19.84 -2.10
N LEU A 27 10.74 -18.97 -2.94
CA LEU A 27 10.88 -17.54 -2.65
C LEU A 27 9.53 -16.84 -2.59
N ILE A 28 9.37 -15.95 -1.60
CA ILE A 28 8.20 -15.11 -1.42
C ILE A 28 8.67 -13.67 -1.23
N LEU A 29 8.28 -12.79 -2.15
CA LEU A 29 8.49 -11.35 -2.05
C LEU A 29 7.28 -10.70 -1.40
N PHE A 30 7.45 -10.22 -0.17
CA PHE A 30 6.50 -9.35 0.50
C PHE A 30 6.70 -7.92 0.03
N SER A 31 5.62 -7.30 -0.44
CA SER A 31 5.60 -5.88 -0.82
C SER A 31 4.37 -5.22 -0.21
N LYS A 32 4.49 -3.94 0.12
CA LYS A 32 3.34 -3.10 0.44
C LYS A 32 3.02 -2.18 -0.73
N TRP A 33 1.77 -1.79 -0.88
CA TRP A 33 1.35 -0.85 -1.90
C TRP A 33 0.23 0.03 -1.38
N GLY A 34 -0.04 1.10 -2.12
CA GLY A 34 -1.13 2.01 -1.85
C GLY A 34 -1.24 3.10 -2.90
N CYS A 35 -2.12 4.05 -2.64
CA CYS A 35 -2.41 5.17 -3.51
C CYS A 35 -2.67 6.43 -2.70
N ASP A 36 -2.29 7.57 -3.25
CA ASP A 36 -2.45 8.87 -2.62
C ASP A 36 -2.70 9.97 -3.66
N GLY A 37 -3.40 11.02 -3.24
CA GLY A 37 -3.72 12.19 -4.05
C GLY A 37 -2.98 13.42 -3.54
N SER A 38 -2.47 14.24 -4.45
CA SER A 38 -1.83 15.51 -4.13
C SER A 38 -2.23 16.61 -5.12
N LEU A 39 -2.13 17.85 -4.66
CA LEU A 39 -2.26 19.04 -5.51
C LEU A 39 -0.89 19.38 -6.10
N GLN A 40 -0.88 19.92 -7.31
CA GLN A 40 0.33 20.47 -7.93
C GLN A 40 0.06 21.81 -8.62
N ILE A 41 1.14 22.49 -9.00
CA ILE A 41 1.07 23.71 -9.78
C ILE A 41 0.80 23.35 -11.24
N GLU A 42 -0.22 24.00 -11.83
CA GLU A 42 -0.62 23.76 -13.21
C GLU A 42 0.42 24.31 -14.20
N TYR A 43 0.68 23.55 -15.27
CA TYR A 43 1.50 24.04 -16.36
C TYR A 43 0.69 24.99 -17.25
N LYS A 44 1.38 25.95 -17.89
CA LYS A 44 0.75 26.90 -18.83
C LYS A 44 0.58 26.32 -20.24
N MET A 45 0.76 25.01 -20.41
CA MET A 45 0.63 24.34 -21.70
C MET A 45 -0.86 24.17 -22.01
N LYS A 46 -1.25 24.34 -23.29
CA LYS A 46 -2.62 24.05 -23.70
C LYS A 46 -2.84 22.55 -23.74
N PHE A 47 -3.96 22.10 -23.18
CA PHE A 47 -4.45 20.74 -23.34
C PHE A 47 -5.25 20.60 -24.64
N ASP A 48 -5.38 19.36 -25.11
CA ASP A 48 -6.20 19.04 -26.28
C ASP A 48 -7.69 19.24 -26.01
N HIS A 49 -8.13 19.09 -24.75
CA HIS A 49 -9.50 19.30 -24.31
C HIS A 49 -9.60 20.40 -23.24
N GLU A 50 -10.61 21.26 -23.32
CA GLU A 50 -10.80 22.39 -22.39
C GLU A 50 -11.11 21.96 -20.95
N CYS A 51 -11.61 20.74 -20.74
CA CYS A 51 -11.94 20.23 -19.40
C CYS A 51 -10.77 19.51 -18.72
N ASP A 52 -9.65 19.30 -19.42
CA ASP A 52 -8.47 18.66 -18.86
C ASP A 52 -7.72 19.63 -17.95
N SER A 53 -7.21 19.11 -16.84
CA SER A 53 -6.39 19.87 -15.89
C SER A 53 -5.34 18.96 -15.26
N ASP A 54 -4.15 19.52 -15.06
CA ASP A 54 -3.07 18.89 -14.33
C ASP A 54 -2.99 19.36 -12.87
N ALA A 55 -3.96 20.11 -12.33
CA ALA A 55 -3.93 20.63 -10.96
C ALA A 55 -3.80 19.55 -9.86
N ASN A 56 -4.17 18.31 -10.16
CA ASN A 56 -4.18 17.20 -9.22
C ASN A 56 -3.39 16.03 -9.78
N ILE A 57 -2.57 15.42 -8.94
CA ILE A 57 -1.92 14.15 -9.22
C ILE A 57 -2.53 13.08 -8.31
N PHE A 58 -2.84 11.94 -8.89
CA PHE A 58 -3.16 10.72 -8.17
C PHE A 58 -2.14 9.64 -8.54
N GLN A 59 -1.47 9.07 -7.55
CA GLN A 59 -0.38 8.13 -7.75
C GLN A 59 -0.61 6.87 -6.93
N SER A 60 -0.35 5.72 -7.55
CA SER A 60 -0.22 4.43 -6.88
C SER A 60 1.22 3.94 -6.92
N SER A 61 1.68 3.37 -5.80
CA SER A 61 3.08 2.99 -5.59
C SER A 61 3.21 1.65 -4.89
N VAL A 62 4.35 0.99 -5.09
CA VAL A 62 4.71 -0.29 -4.49
C VAL A 62 6.09 -0.19 -3.85
N VAL A 63 6.26 -0.81 -2.68
CA VAL A 63 7.54 -0.93 -1.97
C VAL A 63 7.80 -2.40 -1.67
N PRO A 64 8.89 -3.01 -2.19
CA PRO A 64 9.33 -4.33 -1.74
C PRO A 64 9.85 -4.23 -0.31
N LEU A 65 9.41 -5.12 0.57
CA LEU A 65 9.76 -5.10 1.99
C LEU A 65 10.77 -6.18 2.36
N GLN A 66 10.45 -7.42 2.01
CA GLN A 66 11.23 -8.59 2.43
C GLN A 66 11.13 -9.68 1.37
N LEU A 67 12.25 -10.33 1.09
CA LEU A 67 12.33 -11.56 0.32
C LEU A 67 12.68 -12.69 1.28
N VAL A 68 11.82 -13.70 1.36
CA VAL A 68 12.00 -14.85 2.25
C VAL A 68 11.93 -16.16 1.48
N TYR A 69 12.49 -17.24 2.03
CA TYR A 69 12.46 -18.57 1.43
C TYR A 69 12.26 -19.67 2.48
N GLY A 70 11.91 -20.86 1.99
CA GLY A 70 11.73 -22.06 2.77
C GLY A 70 10.46 -22.06 3.64
N PRO A 71 10.14 -23.21 4.26
CA PRO A 71 8.97 -23.34 5.14
C PRO A 71 9.09 -22.47 6.41
N GLU A 72 10.31 -22.27 6.89
CA GLU A 72 10.63 -21.44 8.06
C GLU A 72 10.61 -19.92 7.77
N LYS A 73 10.41 -19.50 6.50
CA LYS A 73 10.45 -18.10 6.06
C LYS A 73 11.73 -17.37 6.47
N LYS A 74 12.88 -17.99 6.17
CA LYS A 74 14.20 -17.37 6.37
C LYS A 74 14.30 -16.12 5.52
N ILE A 75 14.83 -15.04 6.09
CA ILE A 75 14.97 -13.76 5.40
C ILE A 75 16.22 -13.80 4.53
N LEU A 76 16.03 -13.64 3.23
CA LEU A 76 17.12 -13.47 2.27
C LEU A 76 17.49 -12.01 2.11
N TRP A 77 16.48 -11.15 2.06
CA TRP A 77 16.65 -9.71 1.92
C TRP A 77 15.55 -8.97 2.66
N GLN A 78 15.90 -7.82 3.22
CA GLN A 78 14.98 -6.90 3.87
C GLN A 78 15.34 -5.48 3.49
N ASP A 79 14.33 -4.67 3.17
CA ASP A 79 14.51 -3.24 2.95
C ASP A 79 15.10 -2.60 4.22
N PRO A 80 16.32 -2.03 4.16
CA PRO A 80 16.95 -1.40 5.32
C PRO A 80 16.22 -0.12 5.75
N THR A 81 15.44 0.49 4.85
CA THR A 81 14.71 1.74 5.09
C THR A 81 13.30 1.72 4.50
N PRO A 82 12.35 0.94 5.06
CA PRO A 82 11.01 0.72 4.49
C PRO A 82 10.12 1.96 4.36
N SER A 83 10.49 3.05 5.04
CA SER A 83 9.78 4.34 5.00
C SER A 83 10.46 5.36 4.08
N SER A 84 11.57 4.98 3.42
CA SER A 84 12.32 5.84 2.51
C SER A 84 11.68 5.87 1.12
N LEU A 85 11.83 7.01 0.44
CA LEU A 85 11.42 7.17 -0.95
C LEU A 85 12.25 6.31 -1.92
N ARG A 86 13.45 5.87 -1.52
CA ARG A 86 14.42 5.17 -2.40
C ARG A 86 13.86 3.87 -3.00
N TYR A 87 13.07 3.12 -2.23
CA TYR A 87 12.46 1.86 -2.64
C TYR A 87 10.98 2.00 -3.03
N CYS A 88 10.42 3.20 -2.93
CA CYS A 88 9.06 3.48 -3.39
C CYS A 88 9.05 3.57 -4.92
N ARG A 89 8.44 2.56 -5.56
CA ARG A 89 8.34 2.48 -7.01
C ARG A 89 6.96 2.97 -7.45
N PRO A 90 6.88 4.08 -8.22
CA PRO A 90 5.61 4.51 -8.79
C PRO A 90 5.15 3.47 -9.81
N LYS A 91 3.87 3.13 -9.77
CA LYS A 91 3.27 2.13 -10.67
C LYS A 91 2.29 2.77 -11.65
N ARG A 92 1.52 3.76 -11.22
CA ARG A 92 0.63 4.56 -12.07
C ARG A 92 0.57 5.98 -11.52
N ILE A 93 0.64 6.97 -12.42
CA ILE A 93 0.48 8.40 -12.12
C ILE A 93 -0.60 8.92 -13.06
N ARG A 94 -1.58 9.65 -12.53
CA ARG A 94 -2.71 10.21 -13.26
C ARG A 94 -2.90 11.67 -12.89
N PHE A 95 -3.25 12.51 -13.85
CA PHE A 95 -3.67 13.88 -13.60
C PHE A 95 -5.17 13.91 -13.33
N ILE A 96 -5.56 13.57 -12.10
CA ILE A 96 -6.96 13.50 -11.70
C ILE A 96 -7.09 13.78 -10.21
N LYS A 97 -8.19 14.42 -9.82
CA LYS A 97 -8.51 14.65 -8.42
C LYS A 97 -8.89 13.34 -7.75
N GLU A 98 -8.30 13.10 -6.57
CA GLU A 98 -8.65 11.95 -5.76
C GLU A 98 -10.11 12.05 -5.26
N THR A 99 -10.91 11.06 -5.63
CA THR A 99 -12.29 10.87 -5.19
C THR A 99 -12.49 9.42 -4.76
N SER A 100 -13.55 9.12 -3.99
CA SER A 100 -13.84 7.75 -3.55
C SER A 100 -13.98 6.77 -4.73
N ASP A 101 -14.55 7.23 -5.85
CA ASP A 101 -14.72 6.40 -7.04
C ASP A 101 -13.38 6.09 -7.71
N ILE A 102 -12.52 7.10 -7.87
CA ILE A 102 -11.17 6.93 -8.43
C ILE A 102 -10.29 6.04 -7.54
N THR A 103 -10.38 6.21 -6.22
CA THR A 103 -9.66 5.35 -5.26
C THR A 103 -10.12 3.90 -5.38
N ASN A 104 -11.43 3.65 -5.46
CA ASN A 104 -11.97 2.30 -5.63
C ASN A 104 -11.63 1.69 -6.99
N GLU A 105 -11.65 2.50 -8.06
CA GLU A 105 -11.19 2.10 -9.40
C GLU A 105 -9.72 1.63 -9.36
N GLU A 106 -8.83 2.42 -8.73
CA GLU A 106 -7.42 2.08 -8.58
C GLU A 106 -7.21 0.82 -7.74
N ILE A 107 -7.97 0.66 -6.65
CA ILE A 107 -7.89 -0.52 -5.79
C ILE A 107 -8.29 -1.76 -6.58
N ASN A 108 -9.38 -1.69 -7.34
CA ASN A 108 -9.86 -2.81 -8.16
C ASN A 108 -8.87 -3.13 -9.30
N TYR A 109 -8.32 -2.09 -9.93
CA TYR A 109 -7.25 -2.24 -10.90
C TYR A 109 -6.06 -3.00 -10.29
N PHE A 110 -5.54 -2.57 -9.14
CA PHE A 110 -4.43 -3.27 -8.48
C PHE A 110 -4.78 -4.69 -8.06
N LYS A 111 -5.94 -4.92 -7.45
CA LYS A 111 -6.38 -6.26 -7.08
C LYS A 111 -6.42 -7.20 -8.29
N SER A 112 -6.94 -6.75 -9.43
CA SER A 112 -6.96 -7.54 -10.66
C SER A 112 -5.54 -7.87 -11.15
N GLN A 113 -4.63 -6.91 -11.09
CA GLN A 113 -3.22 -7.10 -11.47
C GLN A 113 -2.51 -8.06 -10.51
N ILE A 114 -2.79 -7.99 -9.21
CA ILE A 114 -2.23 -8.89 -8.20
C ILE A 114 -2.75 -10.31 -8.40
N THR A 115 -4.03 -10.49 -8.72
CA THR A 115 -4.60 -11.80 -9.03
C THR A 115 -4.00 -12.39 -10.32
N ALA A 116 -3.71 -11.55 -11.32
CA ALA A 116 -3.06 -11.98 -12.55
C ALA A 116 -1.58 -12.36 -12.35
N ILE A 117 -0.86 -11.64 -11.48
CA ILE A 117 0.54 -11.90 -11.15
C ILE A 117 0.61 -13.01 -10.10
N SER A 118 0.68 -14.27 -10.56
CA SER A 118 0.80 -15.42 -9.68
C SER A 118 2.24 -15.63 -9.18
N ARG A 119 3.21 -15.65 -10.10
CA ARG A 119 4.65 -15.82 -9.85
C ARG A 119 5.49 -15.10 -10.91
N THR A 120 6.68 -14.65 -10.53
CA THR A 120 7.74 -14.29 -11.48
C THR A 120 8.72 -15.46 -11.55
N GLU A 121 8.93 -15.98 -12.76
CA GLU A 121 9.90 -17.03 -13.05
C GLU A 121 11.13 -16.39 -13.70
N ILE A 122 12.32 -16.62 -13.12
CA ILE A 122 13.61 -16.15 -13.63
C ILE A 122 14.53 -17.36 -13.64
N GLU A 123 14.77 -17.94 -14.81
CA GLU A 123 15.59 -19.16 -14.96
C GLU A 123 15.10 -20.31 -14.06
N ASP A 124 15.87 -20.69 -13.02
CA ASP A 124 15.55 -21.73 -12.04
C ASP A 124 14.84 -21.20 -10.78
N ILE A 125 14.58 -19.88 -10.72
CA ILE A 125 14.07 -19.14 -9.57
C ILE A 125 12.58 -18.84 -9.76
N SER A 126 11.76 -19.25 -8.78
CA SER A 126 10.31 -18.95 -8.73
C SER A 126 10.02 -18.03 -7.55
N ILE A 127 9.53 -16.82 -7.83
CA ILE A 127 9.20 -15.82 -6.81
C ILE A 127 7.69 -15.65 -6.75
N LYS A 128 7.10 -16.00 -5.61
CA LYS A 128 5.70 -15.68 -5.30
C LYS A 128 5.58 -14.26 -4.77
N HIS A 129 4.62 -13.50 -5.27
CA HIS A 129 4.35 -12.14 -4.79
C HIS A 129 3.27 -12.14 -3.72
N LYS A 130 3.53 -11.47 -2.59
CA LYS A 130 2.53 -11.19 -1.57
C LYS A 130 2.44 -9.68 -1.33
N MET A 131 1.31 -9.12 -1.75
CA MET A 131 1.07 -7.68 -1.80
C MET A 131 0.14 -7.25 -0.66
N LEU A 132 0.58 -6.31 0.16
CA LEU A 132 -0.14 -5.80 1.32
C LEU A 132 -0.63 -4.38 1.03
N PHE A 133 -1.95 -4.15 1.10
CA PHE A 133 -2.53 -2.83 0.87
C PHE A 133 -2.53 -2.00 2.16
N THR A 134 -1.35 -1.53 2.57
CA THR A 134 -1.13 -0.86 3.86
C THR A 134 -0.55 0.55 3.74
N MET A 135 -0.18 0.99 2.54
CA MET A 135 0.27 2.37 2.30
C MET A 135 -0.92 3.28 2.01
N VAL A 136 -1.86 3.33 2.94
CA VAL A 136 -3.14 4.04 2.79
C VAL A 136 -3.36 4.98 3.95
N ASP A 137 -4.09 6.05 3.70
CA ASP A 137 -4.59 6.93 4.74
C ASP A 137 -6.02 6.54 5.16
N GLY A 138 -6.57 7.23 6.17
CA GLY A 138 -7.93 6.97 6.64
C GLY A 138 -9.01 7.26 5.58
N LYS A 139 -8.76 8.18 4.65
CA LYS A 139 -9.71 8.55 3.59
C LYS A 139 -9.81 7.42 2.56
N ALA A 140 -8.68 6.85 2.14
CA ALA A 140 -8.63 5.70 1.25
C ALA A 140 -9.27 4.46 1.90
N CYS A 141 -9.03 4.21 3.19
CA CYS A 141 -9.73 3.13 3.92
C CYS A 141 -11.24 3.34 3.95
N ASN A 142 -11.71 4.56 4.19
CA ASN A 142 -13.13 4.86 4.19
C ASN A 142 -13.76 4.66 2.80
N ALA A 143 -13.07 5.07 1.74
CA ALA A 143 -13.48 4.81 0.37
C ALA A 143 -13.58 3.30 0.09
N ALA A 144 -12.54 2.54 0.49
CA ALA A 144 -12.45 1.10 0.27
C ALA A 144 -13.48 0.28 1.06
N THR A 145 -13.92 0.78 2.21
CA THR A 145 -14.91 0.12 3.08
C THR A 145 -16.32 0.66 2.93
N HIS A 146 -16.53 1.61 2.00
CA HIS A 146 -17.78 2.34 1.85
C HIS A 146 -18.25 3.04 3.15
N THR A 147 -17.30 3.38 4.02
CA THR A 147 -17.56 4.11 5.27
C THR A 147 -17.75 5.59 4.97
N LYS A 148 -19.00 6.08 5.01
CA LYS A 148 -19.33 7.46 4.58
C LYS A 148 -18.75 8.56 5.46
N SER A 149 -18.44 8.27 6.73
CA SER A 149 -17.99 9.27 7.70
C SER A 149 -16.57 9.01 8.17
N THR A 150 -15.74 10.05 8.16
CA THR A 150 -14.38 10.03 8.73
C THR A 150 -14.34 9.96 10.26
N MET A 151 -15.50 10.10 10.91
CA MET A 151 -15.69 9.95 12.36
C MET A 151 -16.24 8.59 12.76
N ARG A 152 -16.36 7.65 11.81
CA ARG A 152 -16.69 6.26 12.07
C ARG A 152 -15.45 5.39 11.86
N CYS A 153 -15.26 4.41 12.74
CA CYS A 153 -14.19 3.45 12.59
C CYS A 153 -14.52 2.45 11.49
N TYR A 154 -13.69 2.39 10.46
CA TYR A 154 -13.85 1.42 9.38
C TYR A 154 -13.65 -0.05 9.82
N ILE A 155 -13.08 -0.32 11.01
CA ILE A 155 -12.88 -1.69 11.52
C ILE A 155 -14.13 -2.23 12.23
N CYS A 156 -14.83 -1.40 13.01
CA CYS A 156 -15.92 -1.83 13.90
C CYS A 156 -17.20 -0.97 13.80
N ASP A 157 -17.25 -0.05 12.84
CA ASP A 157 -18.34 0.91 12.57
C ASP A 157 -18.69 1.87 13.73
N ALA A 158 -17.92 1.87 14.81
CA ALA A 158 -18.19 2.71 15.97
C ALA A 158 -18.04 4.21 15.67
N THR A 159 -18.96 5.01 16.22
CA THR A 159 -18.89 6.47 16.22
C THR A 159 -18.06 6.99 17.39
N SER A 160 -17.61 8.24 17.32
CA SER A 160 -16.85 8.90 18.40
C SER A 160 -17.55 8.84 19.77
N SER A 161 -18.88 8.98 19.81
CA SER A 161 -19.66 8.90 21.06
C SER A 161 -19.65 7.51 21.70
N GLU A 162 -19.47 6.48 20.87
CA GLU A 162 -19.53 5.09 21.29
C GLU A 162 -18.18 4.54 21.76
N PHE A 163 -17.08 5.13 21.29
CA PHE A 163 -15.72 4.68 21.62
C PHE A 163 -15.37 4.79 23.11
N ASN A 164 -16.04 5.68 23.85
CA ASN A 164 -15.83 5.86 25.28
C ASN A 164 -16.48 4.74 26.12
N ASP A 165 -17.34 3.91 25.53
CA ASP A 165 -18.00 2.80 26.20
C ASP A 165 -17.20 1.50 26.03
N LEU A 166 -16.19 1.32 26.90
CA LEU A 166 -15.27 0.18 26.88
C LEU A 166 -15.92 -1.17 27.24
N ILE A 167 -17.16 -1.15 27.75
CA ILE A 167 -17.92 -2.36 28.10
C ILE A 167 -18.49 -3.01 26.83
N LYS A 168 -18.87 -2.19 25.84
CA LYS A 168 -19.43 -2.66 24.57
C LYS A 168 -18.35 -3.27 23.68
N LYS A 169 -18.23 -4.59 23.73
CA LYS A 169 -17.43 -5.36 22.76
C LYS A 169 -18.10 -5.31 21.39
N ARG A 170 -17.33 -4.94 20.37
CA ARG A 170 -17.77 -4.89 18.97
C ARG A 170 -16.94 -5.87 18.16
N ALA A 171 -17.60 -6.58 17.25
CA ALA A 171 -16.89 -7.43 16.30
C ALA A 171 -16.09 -6.55 15.33
N SER A 172 -14.85 -6.95 15.07
CA SER A 172 -14.02 -6.37 14.01
C SER A 172 -14.36 -7.02 12.68
N LYS A 173 -14.44 -6.23 11.63
CA LYS A 173 -14.46 -6.71 10.24
C LYS A 173 -13.07 -7.21 9.88
N GLU A 174 -12.88 -8.53 9.85
CA GLU A 174 -11.57 -9.15 9.62
C GLU A 174 -10.96 -8.73 8.28
N GLU A 175 -11.78 -8.53 7.24
CA GLU A 175 -11.29 -8.05 5.94
C GLU A 175 -10.55 -6.70 6.04
N ASN A 176 -10.95 -5.85 7.00
CA ASN A 176 -10.43 -4.50 7.17
C ASN A 176 -9.12 -4.48 7.97
N LEU A 177 -8.75 -5.60 8.61
CA LEU A 177 -7.45 -5.72 9.29
C LEU A 177 -6.29 -5.72 8.28
N ASN A 178 -6.56 -6.02 7.01
CA ASN A 178 -5.56 -6.02 5.94
C ASN A 178 -5.00 -4.62 5.62
N PHE A 179 -5.69 -3.55 6.01
CA PHE A 179 -5.21 -2.17 5.83
C PHE A 179 -4.06 -1.81 6.78
N GLY A 180 -3.85 -2.61 7.85
CA GLY A 180 -2.81 -2.35 8.84
C GLY A 180 -3.04 -1.05 9.63
N LEU A 181 -1.96 -0.52 10.23
CA LEU A 181 -1.99 0.70 11.03
C LEU A 181 -1.18 1.81 10.36
N PHE A 182 -1.81 2.96 10.10
CA PHE A 182 -1.16 4.13 9.52
C PHE A 182 -0.61 5.06 10.62
N LEU A 183 0.54 4.67 11.17
CA LEU A 183 1.21 5.34 12.30
C LEU A 183 1.46 6.84 12.07
N LEU A 184 1.73 7.26 10.84
CA LEU A 184 1.94 8.68 10.50
C LEU A 184 0.68 9.50 10.80
N HIS A 185 -0.46 9.13 10.22
CA HIS A 185 -1.71 9.84 10.43
C HIS A 185 -2.23 9.69 11.86
N ALA A 186 -1.99 8.54 12.49
CA ALA A 186 -2.32 8.35 13.91
C ALA A 186 -1.58 9.35 14.81
N ARG A 187 -0.27 9.56 14.58
CA ARG A 187 0.52 10.56 15.30
C ARG A 187 0.01 11.98 15.06
N ILE A 188 -0.25 12.36 13.80
CA ILE A 188 -0.75 13.71 13.47
C ILE A 188 -2.07 13.97 14.20
N ARG A 189 -3.02 13.02 14.17
CA ARG A 189 -4.29 13.16 14.89
C ARG A 189 -4.10 13.23 16.39
N PHE A 190 -3.24 12.40 16.96
CA PHE A 190 -2.94 12.45 18.39
C PHE A 190 -2.43 13.83 18.84
N PHE A 191 -1.51 14.43 18.08
CA PHE A 191 -1.02 15.78 18.37
C PHE A 191 -2.10 16.85 18.23
N LEU A 192 -2.93 16.78 17.19
CA LEU A 192 -4.04 17.72 16.99
C LEU A 192 -5.02 17.66 18.17
N GLU A 193 -5.45 16.46 18.57
CA GLU A 193 -6.39 16.25 19.68
C GLU A 193 -5.80 16.72 21.01
N PHE A 194 -4.51 16.46 21.24
CA PHE A 194 -3.81 16.92 22.43
C PHE A 194 -3.81 18.46 22.53
N ILE A 195 -3.55 19.15 21.42
CA ILE A 195 -3.57 20.62 21.36
C ILE A 195 -4.98 21.15 21.60
N THR A 196 -6.01 20.57 20.94
CA THR A 196 -7.39 21.04 21.11
C THR A 196 -7.94 20.82 22.52
N CYS A 197 -7.49 19.78 23.24
CA CYS A 197 -7.88 19.56 24.64
C CYS A 197 -7.08 20.41 25.65
N SER A 198 -5.99 21.04 25.22
CA SER A 198 -5.12 21.86 26.08
C SER A 198 -5.48 23.36 26.07
N ILE A 199 -6.46 23.76 25.25
CA ILE A 199 -7.00 25.12 25.13
C ILE A 199 -8.38 25.14 25.78
#